data_AF-A0A820R4D2-F1
#
_entry.id   AF-A0A820R4D2-F1
#
_cell.length_a   1.000
_cell.length_b   1.000
_cell.length_c   1.000
_cell.angle_alpha   90.00
_cell.angle_beta   90.00
_cell.angle_gamma   90.00
#
_symmetry.space_group_name_H-M   'P 1'
#
loop_
_entity.id
_entity.type
_entity.pdbx_description
1 polymer ?
#
loop_
_entity_poly.entity_id
_entity_poly.type
_entity_poly.pdbx_seq_one_letter_code
_entity_poly.pdbx_strand_id
1 'polypeptide(L)'
;VTVTDEYRPALKSRASIKGVELLRNPSFNKGMAFSLEERQHMGIHGLLPPAVLSQDIQALRVMTNFDRAQDDLDRYNELMNLSERNEKLFYRVIA
;
A
#
# COMPACT_ATOMS: atom_id res chain seq x y z
N VAL A 1 -36.33 10.01 15.40
CA VAL A 1 -35.36 8.99 14.98
C VAL A 1 -34.33 9.69 14.11
N THR A 2 -33.28 10.25 14.72
CA THR A 2 -32.18 10.90 14.01
C THR A 2 -30.99 9.96 14.03
N VAL A 3 -30.59 9.56 12.83
CA VAL A 3 -29.52 8.62 12.53
C VAL A 3 -28.24 9.08 13.21
N THR A 4 -27.57 8.13 13.86
CA THR A 4 -26.34 8.29 14.62
C THR A 4 -25.28 9.03 13.81
N ASP A 5 -24.83 10.12 14.42
CA ASP A 5 -23.66 10.90 14.07
C ASP A 5 -22.43 9.99 13.83
N GLU A 6 -21.68 10.38 12.83
CA GLU A 6 -20.60 9.69 12.16
C GLU A 6 -19.56 9.04 13.10
N TYR A 7 -19.40 7.71 13.03
CA TYR A 7 -18.13 7.09 13.42
C TYR A 7 -17.08 7.43 12.35
N ARG A 8 -16.54 8.64 12.42
CA ARG A 8 -15.37 9.04 11.64
C ARG A 8 -14.17 8.95 12.58
N PRO A 9 -13.41 7.83 12.58
CA PRO A 9 -12.26 7.71 13.46
C PRO A 9 -11.32 8.87 13.14
N ALA A 10 -10.93 9.62 14.17
CA ALA A 10 -10.05 10.78 14.04
C ALA A 10 -8.88 10.42 13.12
N LEU A 11 -8.75 11.11 11.99
CA LEU A 11 -7.68 10.90 11.03
C LEU A 11 -6.36 11.12 11.77
N LYS A 12 -5.73 10.03 12.20
CA LYS A 12 -4.41 10.06 12.82
C LYS A 12 -3.50 10.83 11.88
N SER A 13 -2.91 11.92 12.38
CA SER A 13 -1.99 12.74 11.60
C SER A 13 -0.87 11.85 11.06
N ARG A 14 -0.32 12.18 9.89
CA ARG A 14 0.79 11.44 9.25
C ARG A 14 1.94 11.10 10.20
N ALA A 15 2.13 11.90 11.26
CA ALA A 15 3.18 11.74 12.24
C ALA A 15 2.92 10.64 13.30
N SER A 16 1.67 10.19 13.50
CA SER A 16 1.33 9.28 14.60
C SER A 16 1.23 7.81 14.22
N ILE A 17 1.08 7.47 12.93
CA ILE A 17 0.94 6.08 12.48
C ILE A 17 2.34 5.48 12.26
N LYS A 18 2.62 4.33 12.89
CA LYS A 18 3.92 3.64 12.84
C LYS A 18 3.76 2.12 12.84
N GLY A 19 4.86 1.41 12.60
CA GLY A 19 4.93 -0.05 12.72
C GLY A 19 3.94 -0.78 11.81
N VAL A 20 3.35 -1.86 12.33
CA VAL A 20 2.38 -2.68 11.58
C VAL A 20 1.13 -1.89 11.18
N GLU A 21 0.70 -0.91 11.99
CA GLU A 21 -0.46 -0.07 11.66
C GLU A 21 -0.22 0.72 10.37
N LEU A 22 0.99 1.24 10.19
CA LEU A 22 1.39 1.93 8.97
C LEU A 22 1.38 1.01 7.75
N LEU A 23 1.89 -0.21 7.89
CA LEU A 23 1.93 -1.19 6.80
C LEU A 23 0.55 -1.71 6.40
N ARG A 24 -0.42 -1.68 7.32
CA ARG A 24 -1.81 -2.06 7.05
C ARG A 24 -2.66 -0.95 6.46
N ASN A 25 -2.19 0.30 6.51
CA ASN A 25 -2.93 1.43 5.97
C ASN A 25 -2.54 1.68 4.50
N PRO A 26 -3.44 1.47 3.52
CA PRO A 26 -3.10 1.52 2.09
C PRO A 26 -2.68 2.92 1.62
N SER A 27 -3.19 3.97 2.28
CA SER A 27 -2.89 5.36 1.95
C SER A 27 -1.48 5.78 2.36
N PHE A 28 -0.86 5.08 3.32
CA PHE A 28 0.48 5.35 3.82
C PHE A 28 1.52 4.32 3.39
N ASN A 29 1.10 3.07 3.17
CA ASN A 29 2.00 2.00 2.80
C ASN A 29 2.63 2.24 1.42
N LYS A 30 3.97 2.21 1.36
CA LYS A 30 4.77 2.32 0.13
C LYS A 30 5.37 0.97 -0.29
N GLY A 31 5.10 -0.11 0.45
CA GLY A 31 5.73 -1.40 0.27
C GLY A 31 7.25 -1.30 0.32
N MET A 32 7.94 -1.83 -0.69
CA MET A 32 9.40 -1.79 -0.75
C MET A 32 9.98 -0.41 -1.12
N ALA A 33 9.15 0.61 -1.39
CA ALA A 33 9.64 1.97 -1.66
C ALA A 33 10.00 2.75 -0.39
N PHE A 34 9.77 2.21 0.80
CA PHE A 34 10.32 2.82 2.01
C PHE A 34 11.84 2.75 1.98
N SER A 35 12.49 3.90 2.11
CA SER A 35 13.94 4.00 2.29
C SER A 35 14.37 3.36 3.60
N LEU A 36 15.67 3.05 3.75
CA LEU A 36 16.18 2.49 5.00
C LEU A 36 15.92 3.44 6.19
N GLU A 37 16.11 4.74 5.98
CA GLU A 37 15.88 5.78 6.97
C GLU A 37 14.40 5.84 7.38
N GLU A 38 13.47 5.83 6.42
CA GLU A 38 12.03 5.81 6.70
C GLU A 38 11.67 4.57 7.52
N ARG A 39 12.22 3.41 7.17
CA ARG A 39 11.95 2.15 7.88
C ARG A 39 12.36 2.21 9.34
N GLN A 40 13.50 2.82 9.64
CA GLN A 40 14.00 2.99 11.01
C GLN A 40 13.11 3.96 11.79
N HIS A 41 12.82 5.15 11.25
CA HIS A 41 12.02 6.18 11.92
C HIS A 41 10.56 5.77 12.16
N MET A 42 10.00 4.98 11.23
CA MET A 42 8.62 4.49 11.29
C MET A 42 8.49 3.16 12.04
N GLY A 43 9.60 2.56 12.51
CA GLY A 43 9.58 1.31 13.27
C GLY A 43 9.11 0.10 12.45
N ILE A 44 9.44 0.07 11.16
CA ILE A 44 9.10 -1.03 10.22
C ILE A 44 10.36 -1.74 9.68
N HIS A 45 11.55 -1.34 10.12
CA HIS A 45 12.78 -2.06 9.82
C HIS A 45 12.70 -3.49 10.38
N GLY A 46 13.04 -4.49 9.56
CA GLY A 46 12.86 -5.91 9.89
C GLY A 46 11.48 -6.49 9.55
N LEU A 47 10.45 -5.66 9.28
CA LEU A 47 9.12 -6.12 8.87
C LEU A 47 8.95 -6.23 7.34
N LEU A 48 9.92 -5.72 6.58
CA LEU A 48 9.93 -5.74 5.12
C LEU A 48 11.20 -6.45 4.62
N PRO A 49 11.15 -7.11 3.45
CA PRO A 49 12.36 -7.65 2.81
C PRO A 49 13.45 -6.58 2.66
N PRO A 50 14.75 -6.94 2.69
CA PRO A 50 15.87 -5.99 2.76
C PRO A 50 16.10 -5.16 1.49
N ALA A 51 15.31 -5.36 0.43
CA ALA A 51 15.39 -4.59 -0.80
C ALA A 51 14.59 -3.28 -0.70
N VAL A 52 15.14 -2.19 -1.26
CA VAL A 52 14.44 -0.93 -1.50
C VAL A 52 14.21 -0.80 -3.00
N LEU A 53 12.94 -0.66 -3.42
CA LEU A 53 12.56 -0.58 -4.83
C LEU A 53 11.84 0.73 -5.11
N SER A 54 12.19 1.39 -6.22
CA SER A 54 11.44 2.56 -6.67
C SER A 54 9.97 2.19 -6.97
N GLN A 55 9.10 3.18 -6.97
CA GLN A 55 7.71 3.01 -7.39
C GLN A 55 7.59 2.49 -8.82
N ASP A 56 8.53 2.86 -9.71
CA ASP A 56 8.55 2.39 -11.10
C ASP A 56 8.85 0.90 -11.20
N ILE A 57 9.83 0.42 -10.45
CA ILE A 57 10.17 -1.01 -10.41
C ILE A 57 9.00 -1.80 -9.83
N GLN A 58 8.31 -1.25 -8.82
CA GLN A 58 7.12 -1.90 -8.26
C GLN A 58 5.96 -1.93 -9.26
N ALA A 59 5.70 -0.83 -9.99
CA ALA A 59 4.67 -0.78 -11.02
C ALA A 59 4.96 -1.78 -12.15
N LEU A 60 6.22 -1.87 -12.60
CA LEU A 60 6.65 -2.86 -13.59
C LEU A 60 6.37 -4.29 -13.13
N ARG A 61 6.64 -4.61 -11.85
CA ARG A 61 6.34 -5.94 -11.28
C ARG A 61 4.84 -6.24 -11.26
N VAL A 62 4.02 -5.25 -10.90
CA VAL A 62 2.56 -5.40 -10.95
C VAL A 62 2.11 -5.67 -12.38
N MET A 63 2.53 -4.86 -13.36
CA MET A 63 2.17 -5.05 -14.77
C MET A 63 2.64 -6.40 -15.30
N THR A 64 3.85 -6.84 -14.93
CA THR A 64 4.36 -8.17 -15.31
C THR A 64 3.48 -9.30 -14.79
N ASN A 65 2.93 -9.17 -13.58
CA ASN A 65 2.01 -10.17 -13.02
C ASN A 65 0.64 -10.09 -13.70
N PHE A 66 0.13 -8.88 -13.92
CA PHE A 66 -1.12 -8.62 -14.60
C PHE A 66 -1.14 -9.23 -16.02
N ASP A 67 -0.04 -9.09 -16.75
CA ASP A 67 0.13 -9.68 -18.09
C ASP A 67 0.22 -11.21 -18.08
N ARG A 68 0.62 -11.80 -16.94
CA ARG A 68 0.73 -13.24 -16.71
C ARG A 68 -0.53 -13.89 -16.15
N ALA A 69 -1.48 -13.10 -15.65
CA ALA A 69 -2.75 -13.57 -15.14
C ALA A 69 -3.51 -14.38 -16.21
N GLN A 70 -4.20 -15.44 -15.79
CA GLN A 70 -4.80 -16.40 -16.73
C GLN A 70 -6.07 -15.86 -17.37
N ASP A 71 -6.87 -15.12 -16.61
CA ASP A 71 -8.11 -14.53 -17.05
C ASP A 71 -8.35 -13.13 -16.43
N ASP A 72 -9.45 -12.50 -16.82
CA ASP A 72 -9.79 -11.16 -16.35
C ASP A 72 -10.23 -11.11 -14.88
N LEU A 73 -10.68 -12.23 -14.31
CA LEU A 73 -11.00 -12.30 -12.88
C LEU A 73 -9.73 -12.30 -12.04
N ASP A 74 -8.68 -13.02 -12.46
CA ASP A 74 -7.36 -12.98 -11.85
C ASP A 74 -6.77 -11.57 -11.91
N ARG A 75 -6.84 -10.92 -13.08
CA ARG A 75 -6.43 -9.51 -13.25
C ARG A 75 -7.16 -8.57 -12.31
N TYR A 76 -8.48 -8.73 -12.19
CA TYR A 76 -9.29 -7.96 -11.26
C TYR A 76 -8.86 -8.19 -9.81
N ASN A 77 -8.65 -9.45 -9.41
CA ASN A 77 -8.18 -9.80 -8.07
C ASN A 77 -6.80 -9.22 -7.77
N GLU A 78 -5.87 -9.23 -8.73
CA GLU A 78 -4.54 -8.62 -8.56
C GLU A 78 -4.63 -7.11 -8.31
N LEU A 79 -5.41 -6.40 -9.12
CA LEU A 79 -5.62 -4.97 -8.98
C LEU A 79 -6.36 -4.60 -7.70
N MET A 80 -7.37 -5.39 -7.31
CA MET A 80 -8.11 -5.16 -6.07
C MET A 80 -7.23 -5.40 -4.83
N ASN A 81 -6.44 -6.48 -4.83
CA ASN A 81 -5.45 -6.72 -3.79
C ASN A 81 -4.37 -5.62 -3.72
N LEU A 82 -4.03 -5.00 -4.85
CA LEU A 82 -3.10 -3.88 -4.87
C LEU A 82 -3.71 -2.62 -4.22
N SER A 83 -4.97 -2.30 -4.55
CA SER A 83 -5.67 -1.14 -4.00
C SER A 83 -5.80 -1.22 -2.47
N GLU A 84 -6.05 -2.42 -1.93
CA GLU A 84 -6.15 -2.67 -0.49
C GLU A 84 -4.82 -2.67 0.25
N ARG A 85 -3.68 -2.65 -0.44
CA ARG A 85 -2.34 -2.69 0.20
C ARG A 85 -1.54 -1.42 -0.02
N ASN A 86 -1.64 -0.81 -1.19
CA ASN A 86 -0.86 0.35 -1.58
C ASN A 86 -1.65 1.17 -2.61
N GLU A 87 -2.45 2.08 -2.09
CA GLU A 87 -3.36 2.92 -2.87
C GLU A 87 -2.62 3.77 -3.91
N LYS A 88 -1.44 4.29 -3.55
CA LYS A 88 -0.64 5.12 -4.47
C LYS A 88 -0.10 4.32 -5.66
N LEU A 89 0.39 3.11 -5.40
CA LEU A 89 0.89 2.24 -6.46
C LEU A 89 -0.26 1.75 -7.35
N PHE A 90 -1.43 1.48 -6.78
CA PHE A 90 -2.64 1.18 -7.55
C PHE A 90 -2.96 2.31 -8.55
N TYR A 91 -3.11 3.55 -8.07
CA TYR A 91 -3.37 4.69 -8.97
C TYR A 91 -2.25 4.94 -9.99
N ARG A 92 -0.99 4.63 -9.65
CA ARG A 92 0.13 4.70 -10.60
C ARG A 92 0.02 3.68 -11.73
N VAL A 93 -0.55 2.51 -11.46
CA VAL A 93 -0.66 1.41 -12.44
C VAL A 93 -1.83 1.61 -13.39
N ILE A 94 -2.95 2.18 -12.91
CA ILE A 94 -4.14 2.39 -13.74
C ILE A 94 -4.15 3.71 -14.53
N ALA A 95 -3.24 4.65 -14.20
CA ALA A 95 -3.11 5.95 -14.86
C ALA A 95 -2.30 5.86 -16.14
#